data_AF-A0A1J5Q558-F1
#
_entry.id   AF-A0A1J5Q558-F1
#
_cell.length_a   1.000
_cell.length_b   1.000
_cell.length_c   1.000
_cell.angle_alpha   90.00
_cell.angle_beta   90.00
_cell.angle_gamma   90.00
#
_symmetry.space_group_name_H-M   'P 1'
#
loop_
_entity.id
_entity.type
_entity.pdbx_description
1 polymer ?
#
loop_
_entity_poly.entity_id
_entity_poly.type
_entity_poly.pdbx_seq_one_letter_code
_entity_poly.pdbx_strand_id
1 'polypeptide(L)'
;MLGASALHGAELPLRGQRGQGFVLPDDALPGLRGLSRGVMADTYAMPLPDAPGQLFIGATYEDAAAPALDAEQVWAHIADGLQPLSGQLPATPPASARLFCGMRAVTPDRRGAIGAWPDFAALRTPQAPLREWPRLTGVHLHAGLGSRGLVMATLGAELIAAELEGEPAPLERELLDALAPGRFARRARLRAG
;
A
#
# COMPACT_ATOMS: atom_id res chain seq x y z
N MET A 1 -25.70 8.03 -11.09
CA MET A 1 -24.28 7.91 -11.49
C MET A 1 -23.47 8.69 -10.47
N LEU A 2 -22.88 8.02 -9.47
CA LEU A 2 -22.06 8.70 -8.47
C LEU A 2 -20.74 9.12 -9.13
N GLY A 3 -20.50 10.43 -9.24
CA GLY A 3 -19.24 10.96 -9.77
C GLY A 3 -18.08 10.69 -8.81
N ALA A 4 -16.87 10.59 -9.34
CA ALA A 4 -15.63 10.40 -8.57
C ALA A 4 -15.38 11.47 -7.46
N SER A 5 -16.14 12.57 -7.46
CA SER A 5 -16.08 13.61 -6.44
C SER A 5 -16.61 13.17 -5.06
N ALA A 6 -17.43 12.11 -4.99
CA ALA A 6 -17.98 11.60 -3.73
C ALA A 6 -16.96 10.85 -2.84
N LEU A 7 -15.74 10.62 -3.35
CA LEU A 7 -14.69 9.85 -2.67
C LEU A 7 -13.55 10.74 -2.12
N HIS A 8 -13.64 12.07 -2.22
CA HIS A 8 -12.57 13.00 -1.84
C HIS A 8 -12.83 13.73 -0.52
N GLY A 9 -11.77 13.93 0.28
CA GLY A 9 -11.80 14.75 1.50
C GLY A 9 -11.55 13.98 2.79
N ALA A 10 -12.10 14.46 3.91
CA ALA A 10 -11.94 13.84 5.23
C ALA A 10 -12.52 12.41 5.33
N GLU A 11 -13.38 12.03 4.38
CA GLU A 11 -14.10 10.75 4.36
C GLU A 11 -13.21 9.60 3.90
N LEU A 12 -12.27 9.87 2.98
CA LEU A 12 -11.25 8.92 2.56
C LEU A 12 -9.93 9.67 2.25
N PRO A 13 -9.10 9.92 3.29
CA PRO A 13 -7.90 10.73 3.18
C PRO A 13 -6.72 9.97 2.54
N LEU A 14 -6.88 9.50 1.30
CA LEU A 14 -5.79 8.87 0.56
C LEU A 14 -4.72 9.88 0.18
N ARG A 15 -3.46 9.46 0.32
CA ARG A 15 -2.29 10.19 -0.15
C ARG A 15 -1.49 9.33 -1.11
N GLY A 16 -0.92 9.98 -2.11
CA GLY A 16 0.08 9.36 -2.95
C GLY A 16 1.40 9.27 -2.20
N GLN A 17 2.04 8.11 -2.25
CA GLN A 17 3.42 7.92 -1.82
C GLN A 17 4.22 7.34 -2.96
N ARG A 18 5.27 8.03 -3.37
CA ARG A 18 6.21 7.53 -4.35
C ARG A 18 7.09 6.45 -3.71
N GLY A 19 7.52 5.51 -4.53
CA GLY A 19 8.60 4.59 -4.19
C GLY A 19 9.41 4.27 -5.42
N GLN A 20 10.72 4.43 -5.30
CA GLN A 20 11.69 4.15 -6.35
C GLN A 20 12.58 2.99 -5.93
N GLY A 21 13.07 2.25 -6.91
CA GLY A 21 13.92 1.08 -6.75
C GLY A 21 14.67 0.76 -8.02
N PHE A 22 15.41 -0.33 -8.03
CA PHE A 22 16.10 -0.81 -9.22
C PHE A 22 15.76 -2.27 -9.49
N VAL A 23 15.65 -2.60 -10.78
CA VAL A 23 15.71 -3.97 -11.28
C VAL A 23 17.07 -4.18 -11.90
N LEU A 24 17.80 -5.23 -11.50
CA LEU A 24 19.15 -5.51 -11.98
C LEU A 24 19.51 -7.00 -11.86
N PRO A 25 20.51 -7.48 -12.62
CA PRO A 25 21.05 -8.81 -12.46
C PRO A 25 21.60 -9.05 -11.05
N ASP A 26 21.41 -10.24 -10.49
CA ASP A 26 21.87 -10.60 -9.15
C ASP A 26 23.40 -10.69 -9.06
N ASP A 27 24.08 -10.99 -10.17
CA ASP A 27 25.54 -11.01 -10.27
C ASP A 27 26.17 -9.61 -10.20
N ALA A 28 25.39 -8.54 -10.42
CA ALA A 28 25.81 -7.16 -10.21
C ALA A 28 25.93 -6.81 -8.72
N LEU A 29 25.37 -7.63 -7.83
CA LEU A 29 25.43 -7.46 -6.38
C LEU A 29 25.92 -8.75 -5.71
N PRO A 30 27.24 -8.97 -5.59
CA PRO A 30 27.80 -10.22 -5.06
C PRO A 30 27.23 -10.65 -3.70
N GLY A 31 26.93 -9.69 -2.80
CA GLY A 31 26.33 -9.97 -1.49
C GLY A 31 24.87 -10.45 -1.51
N LEU A 32 24.19 -10.34 -2.65
CA LEU A 32 22.80 -10.75 -2.85
C LEU A 32 22.64 -11.79 -3.98
N ARG A 33 23.75 -12.28 -4.54
CA ARG A 33 23.73 -13.26 -5.62
C ARG A 33 23.08 -14.56 -5.16
N GLY A 34 22.23 -15.14 -6.00
CA GLY A 34 21.56 -16.41 -5.70
C GLY A 34 20.47 -16.31 -4.63
N LEU A 35 20.00 -15.09 -4.31
CA LEU A 35 18.92 -14.87 -3.36
C LEU A 35 17.63 -15.59 -3.81
N SER A 36 17.12 -16.50 -2.96
CA SER A 36 15.93 -17.32 -3.28
C SER A 36 14.64 -16.84 -2.59
N ARG A 37 14.75 -15.85 -1.69
CA ARG A 37 13.64 -15.26 -0.91
C ARG A 37 13.91 -13.78 -0.71
N GLY A 38 12.86 -12.98 -0.59
CA GLY A 38 13.01 -11.57 -0.25
C GLY A 38 13.66 -11.39 1.12
N VAL A 39 14.54 -10.39 1.24
CA VAL A 39 15.16 -9.95 2.50
C VAL A 39 14.82 -8.50 2.75
N MET A 40 14.63 -8.12 4.01
CA MET A 40 14.16 -6.79 4.40
C MET A 40 14.97 -6.24 5.56
N ALA A 41 15.46 -5.01 5.39
CA ALA A 41 15.98 -4.12 6.41
C ALA A 41 15.25 -2.76 6.24
N ASP A 42 15.95 -1.64 6.32
CA ASP A 42 15.33 -0.32 6.02
C ASP A 42 14.94 -0.21 4.53
N THR A 43 15.66 -0.95 3.68
CA THR A 43 15.28 -1.29 2.31
C THR A 43 15.31 -2.82 2.13
N TYR A 44 14.77 -3.32 1.02
CA TYR A 44 14.54 -4.72 0.72
C TYR A 44 15.10 -5.10 -0.65
N ALA A 45 15.45 -6.38 -0.77
CA ALA A 45 15.82 -7.02 -2.02
C ALA A 45 14.96 -8.26 -2.21
N MET A 46 14.51 -8.52 -3.43
CA MET A 46 13.74 -9.72 -3.74
C MET A 46 14.07 -10.26 -5.14
N PRO A 47 14.16 -11.59 -5.30
CA PRO A 47 14.22 -12.18 -6.62
C PRO A 47 12.89 -11.96 -7.35
N LEU A 48 12.96 -11.73 -8.66
CA LEU A 48 11.78 -11.63 -9.52
C LEU A 48 11.34 -13.04 -9.98
N PRO A 49 10.12 -13.49 -9.63
CA PRO A 49 9.67 -14.86 -9.95
C PRO A 49 9.69 -15.17 -11.45
N ASP A 50 9.26 -14.21 -12.28
CA ASP A 50 9.15 -14.38 -13.73
C ASP A 50 10.45 -13.98 -14.48
N ALA A 51 11.52 -13.66 -13.76
CA ALA A 51 12.81 -13.28 -14.32
C ALA A 51 13.97 -13.83 -13.47
N PRO A 52 14.31 -15.13 -13.63
CA PRO A 52 15.42 -15.75 -12.90
C PRO A 52 16.74 -14.99 -13.08
N GLY A 53 17.50 -14.84 -11.99
CA GLY A 53 18.74 -14.07 -11.98
C GLY A 53 18.55 -12.55 -11.92
N GLN A 54 17.31 -12.05 -11.88
CA GLN A 54 17.03 -10.63 -11.66
C GLN A 54 16.54 -10.39 -10.22
N LEU A 55 17.02 -9.29 -9.65
CA LEU A 55 16.57 -8.76 -8.37
C LEU A 55 15.79 -7.47 -8.59
N PHE A 56 14.80 -7.25 -7.73
CA PHE A 56 14.34 -5.91 -7.40
C PHE A 56 14.97 -5.50 -6.07
N ILE A 57 15.57 -4.31 -6.02
CA ILE A 57 16.03 -3.67 -4.78
C ILE A 57 15.30 -2.34 -4.59
N GLY A 58 14.91 -2.03 -3.37
CA GLY A 58 14.15 -0.83 -3.09
C GLY A 58 13.68 -0.78 -1.65
N ALA A 59 12.82 0.13 -1.24
CA ALA A 59 12.39 1.25 -2.04
C ALA A 59 12.44 2.51 -1.20
N THR A 60 12.64 3.63 -1.87
CA THR A 60 12.44 4.94 -1.28
C THR A 60 10.97 5.15 -0.88
N TYR A 61 10.73 6.19 -0.09
CA TYR A 61 9.43 6.52 0.46
C TYR A 61 9.21 8.04 0.50
N GLU A 62 8.91 8.64 -0.66
CA GLU A 62 8.74 10.09 -0.82
C GLU A 62 7.27 10.47 -0.94
N ASP A 63 6.90 11.63 -0.39
CA ASP A 63 5.56 12.19 -0.64
C ASP A 63 5.38 12.40 -2.15
N ALA A 64 4.20 12.08 -2.70
CA ALA A 64 3.92 12.27 -4.11
C ALA A 64 4.15 13.70 -4.61
N ALA A 65 3.91 14.69 -3.74
CA ALA A 65 4.09 16.10 -4.04
C ALA A 65 5.56 16.53 -4.04
N ALA A 66 6.46 15.75 -3.45
CA ALA A 66 7.89 16.01 -3.49
C ALA A 66 8.46 15.68 -4.88
N PRO A 67 9.53 16.39 -5.31
CA PRO A 67 10.28 15.99 -6.50
C PRO A 67 10.76 14.55 -6.38
N ALA A 68 10.75 13.82 -7.50
CA ALA A 68 11.35 12.49 -7.54
C ALA A 68 12.86 12.59 -7.32
N LEU A 69 13.42 11.62 -6.61
CA LEU A 69 14.87 11.50 -6.45
C LEU A 69 15.50 11.05 -7.76
N ASP A 70 16.71 11.53 -8.04
CA ASP A 70 17.51 11.03 -9.16
C ASP A 70 18.03 9.61 -8.88
N ALA A 71 18.62 8.96 -9.90
CA ALA A 71 19.07 7.59 -9.80
C ALA A 71 20.20 7.39 -8.76
N GLU A 72 21.07 8.37 -8.58
CA GLU A 72 22.20 8.29 -7.63
C GLU A 72 21.68 8.40 -6.19
N GLN A 73 20.74 9.31 -5.94
CA GLN A 73 20.07 9.47 -4.66
C GLN A 73 19.27 8.23 -4.26
N VAL A 74 18.51 7.65 -5.21
CA VAL A 74 17.77 6.39 -4.98
C VAL A 74 18.75 5.26 -4.65
N TRP A 75 19.85 5.16 -5.40
CA TRP A 75 20.85 4.11 -5.19
C TRP A 75 21.50 4.24 -3.81
N ALA A 76 21.95 5.44 -3.43
CA ALA A 76 22.57 5.69 -2.14
C ALA A 76 21.65 5.32 -0.97
N HIS A 77 20.36 5.69 -1.05
CA HIS A 77 19.37 5.29 -0.04
C HIS A 77 19.20 3.77 0.06
N ILE A 78 19.13 3.07 -1.07
CA ILE A 78 18.96 1.62 -1.09
C ILE A 78 20.22 0.91 -0.57
N ALA A 79 21.40 1.38 -0.95
CA ALA A 79 22.67 0.82 -0.51
C ALA A 79 22.85 0.93 1.00
N ASP A 80 22.50 2.07 1.59
CA ASP A 80 22.52 2.29 3.05
C ASP A 80 21.54 1.33 3.75
N GLY A 81 20.29 1.30 3.30
CA GLY A 81 19.27 0.47 3.95
C GLY A 81 19.48 -1.04 3.82
N LEU A 82 20.16 -1.52 2.78
CA LEU A 82 20.49 -2.93 2.57
C LEU A 82 21.85 -3.32 3.19
N GLN A 83 22.64 -2.36 3.67
CA GLN A 83 23.98 -2.61 4.19
C GLN A 83 24.02 -3.72 5.27
N PRO A 84 23.07 -3.79 6.23
CA PRO A 84 23.09 -4.83 7.25
C PRO A 84 22.95 -6.26 6.72
N LEU A 85 22.41 -6.43 5.51
CA LEU A 85 22.09 -7.73 4.91
C LEU A 85 23.01 -8.10 3.75
N SER A 86 23.47 -7.11 2.99
CA SER A 86 24.23 -7.30 1.75
C SER A 86 25.71 -6.94 1.87
N GLY A 87 26.11 -6.30 2.98
CA GLY A 87 27.39 -5.61 3.06
C GLY A 87 27.40 -4.34 2.21
N GLN A 88 28.59 -3.88 1.82
CA GLN A 88 28.73 -2.67 1.03
C GLN A 88 28.38 -2.94 -0.45
N LEU A 89 27.34 -2.28 -0.95
CA LEU A 89 27.04 -2.24 -2.38
C LEU A 89 28.02 -1.31 -3.13
N PRO A 90 28.12 -1.42 -4.47
CA PRO A 90 28.87 -0.47 -5.30
C PRO A 90 28.48 0.99 -5.00
N ALA A 91 29.44 1.90 -5.13
CA ALA A 91 29.23 3.33 -4.83
C ALA A 91 28.19 3.99 -5.76
N THR A 92 28.03 3.46 -6.97
CA THR A 92 27.08 3.94 -7.98
C THR A 92 26.23 2.79 -8.52
N PRO A 93 25.04 3.07 -9.08
CA PRO A 93 24.23 2.04 -9.71
C PRO A 93 24.98 1.38 -10.88
N PRO A 94 25.01 0.03 -10.95
CA PRO A 94 25.55 -0.68 -12.10
C PRO A 94 24.87 -0.24 -13.41
N ALA A 95 25.59 -0.26 -14.52
CA ALA A 95 25.03 0.11 -15.83
C ALA A 95 23.84 -0.77 -16.25
N SER A 96 23.75 -2.00 -15.72
CA SER A 96 22.63 -2.92 -15.93
C SER A 96 21.40 -2.61 -15.06
N ALA A 97 21.50 -1.69 -14.10
CA ALA A 97 20.41 -1.34 -13.21
C ALA A 97 19.38 -0.44 -13.90
N ARG A 98 18.12 -0.90 -13.91
CA ARG A 98 16.98 -0.14 -14.43
C ARG A 98 16.19 0.46 -13.28
N LEU A 99 16.06 1.77 -13.27
CA LEU A 99 15.22 2.48 -12.31
C LEU A 99 13.76 2.08 -12.48
N PHE A 100 13.12 1.77 -11.36
CA PHE A 100 11.68 1.59 -11.22
C PHE A 100 11.12 2.75 -10.39
N CYS A 101 9.94 3.24 -10.74
CA CYS A 101 9.20 4.23 -9.98
C CYS A 101 7.73 3.84 -9.97
N GLY A 102 7.16 3.77 -8.77
CA GLY A 102 5.75 3.46 -8.54
C GLY A 102 5.08 4.47 -7.62
N MET A 103 3.75 4.52 -7.70
CA MET A 103 2.91 5.31 -6.82
C MET A 103 2.03 4.39 -5.98
N ARG A 104 2.07 4.58 -4.66
CA ARG A 104 1.25 3.88 -3.68
C ARG A 104 0.10 4.81 -3.28
N ALA A 105 -1.11 4.27 -3.13
CA ALA A 105 -2.17 4.93 -2.39
C ALA A 105 -2.08 4.51 -0.93
N VAL A 106 -1.95 5.47 -0.01
CA VAL A 106 -1.71 5.23 1.41
C VAL A 106 -2.76 5.97 2.24
N THR A 107 -3.28 5.30 3.26
CA THR A 107 -4.15 5.92 4.27
C THR A 107 -3.33 6.44 5.47
N PRO A 108 -3.83 7.40 6.27
CA PRO A 108 -3.10 7.94 7.42
C PRO A 108 -2.77 6.91 8.50
N ASP A 109 -3.61 5.87 8.67
CA ASP A 109 -3.36 4.76 9.60
C ASP A 109 -2.64 3.57 8.96
N ARG A 110 -2.22 3.73 7.69
CA ARG A 110 -1.53 2.72 6.86
C ARG A 110 -2.32 1.43 6.65
N ARG A 111 -3.60 1.35 7.01
CA ARG A 111 -4.47 0.18 6.77
C ARG A 111 -5.22 0.36 5.45
N GLY A 112 -5.53 -0.74 4.75
CA GLY A 112 -6.40 -0.70 3.58
C GLY A 112 -7.75 -0.04 3.89
N ALA A 113 -8.38 0.56 2.89
CA ALA A 113 -9.78 0.97 2.93
C ALA A 113 -10.56 0.01 2.03
N ILE A 114 -11.20 -0.98 2.67
CA ILE A 114 -11.77 -2.16 2.03
C ILE A 114 -13.18 -2.41 2.58
N GLY A 115 -14.15 -2.55 1.68
CA GLY A 115 -15.55 -2.87 2.01
C GLY A 115 -16.54 -1.86 1.43
N ALA A 116 -17.81 -1.97 1.82
CA ALA A 116 -18.87 -1.09 1.33
C ALA A 116 -18.63 0.39 1.64
N TRP A 117 -18.96 1.24 0.67
CA TRP A 117 -18.91 2.68 0.84
C TRP A 117 -20.12 3.19 1.62
N PRO A 118 -19.94 4.01 2.68
CA PRO A 118 -21.06 4.57 3.42
C PRO A 118 -21.93 5.50 2.56
N ASP A 119 -23.24 5.43 2.78
CA ASP A 119 -24.16 6.47 2.32
C ASP A 119 -24.16 7.63 3.31
N PHE A 120 -23.25 8.58 3.09
CA PHE A 120 -23.14 9.77 3.94
C PHE A 120 -24.38 10.66 3.91
N ALA A 121 -25.17 10.63 2.82
CA ALA A 121 -26.40 11.42 2.72
C ALA A 121 -27.54 10.81 3.55
N ALA A 122 -27.56 9.49 3.69
CA ALA A 122 -28.51 8.77 4.54
C ALA A 122 -28.07 8.66 6.01
N LEU A 123 -26.80 8.94 6.34
CA LEU A 123 -26.28 8.84 7.71
C LEU A 123 -27.00 9.83 8.66
N ARG A 124 -27.52 9.31 9.78
CA ARG A 124 -28.21 10.12 10.82
C ARG A 124 -27.54 10.06 12.18
N THR A 125 -26.84 8.96 12.49
CA THR A 125 -26.22 8.69 13.79
C THR A 125 -24.73 8.39 13.63
N PRO A 126 -23.87 9.39 13.38
CA PRO A 126 -22.45 9.17 13.15
C PRO A 126 -21.68 8.51 14.31
N GLN A 127 -22.20 8.60 15.53
CA GLN A 127 -21.64 7.96 16.71
C GLN A 127 -21.87 6.44 16.74
N ALA A 128 -22.84 5.93 15.96
CA ALA A 128 -23.15 4.51 15.90
C ALA A 128 -21.95 3.68 15.39
N PRO A 129 -21.89 2.38 15.70
CA PRO A 129 -20.92 1.45 15.11
C PRO A 129 -20.99 1.44 13.59
N LEU A 130 -19.84 1.26 12.91
CA LEU A 130 -19.76 1.33 11.43
C LEU A 130 -20.67 0.33 10.72
N ARG A 131 -20.89 -0.86 11.27
CA ARG A 131 -21.81 -1.86 10.68
C ARG A 131 -23.23 -1.33 10.48
N GLU A 132 -23.64 -0.37 11.32
CA GLU A 132 -25.01 0.18 11.38
C GLU A 132 -25.14 1.42 10.49
N TRP A 133 -24.03 1.91 9.94
CA TRP A 133 -24.07 3.00 8.99
C TRP A 133 -24.74 2.53 7.70
N PRO A 134 -25.61 3.37 7.09
CA PRO A 134 -26.17 3.05 5.78
C PRO A 134 -25.04 2.96 4.75
N ARG A 135 -25.19 2.04 3.79
CA ARG A 135 -24.21 1.74 2.74
C ARG A 135 -24.83 2.06 1.39
N LEU A 136 -24.02 2.56 0.44
CA LEU A 136 -24.44 2.70 -0.94
C LEU A 136 -24.53 1.32 -1.58
N THR A 137 -25.71 0.98 -2.12
CA THR A 137 -25.94 -0.31 -2.77
C THR A 137 -24.99 -0.50 -3.96
N GLY A 138 -24.28 -1.63 -3.97
CA GLY A 138 -23.38 -2.02 -5.06
C GLY A 138 -22.06 -1.23 -5.14
N VAL A 139 -21.75 -0.39 -4.15
CA VAL A 139 -20.51 0.41 -4.15
C VAL A 139 -19.56 -0.08 -3.06
N HIS A 140 -18.44 -0.65 -3.50
CA HIS A 140 -17.37 -1.12 -2.62
C HIS A 140 -16.06 -0.39 -2.96
N LEU A 141 -15.23 -0.20 -1.95
CA LEU A 141 -13.88 0.32 -2.10
C LEU A 141 -12.88 -0.79 -1.80
N HIS A 142 -11.81 -0.84 -2.58
CA HIS A 142 -10.63 -1.65 -2.31
C HIS A 142 -9.38 -0.83 -2.66
N ALA A 143 -8.93 0.00 -1.73
CA ALA A 143 -7.89 1.01 -1.97
C ALA A 143 -6.99 1.23 -0.75
N GLY A 144 -5.97 2.08 -0.91
CA GLY A 144 -5.14 2.51 0.22
C GLY A 144 -4.23 1.43 0.80
N LEU A 145 -3.85 0.44 0.01
CA LEU A 145 -3.10 -0.74 0.47
C LEU A 145 -1.62 -0.44 0.78
N GLY A 146 -1.11 0.73 0.39
CA GLY A 146 0.28 1.15 0.59
C GLY A 146 1.29 0.13 0.06
N SER A 147 2.34 -0.12 0.83
CA SER A 147 3.40 -1.09 0.48
C SER A 147 3.04 -2.56 0.73
N ARG A 148 1.78 -2.87 1.07
CA ARG A 148 1.29 -4.23 1.39
C ARG A 148 0.19 -4.70 0.44
N GLY A 149 0.14 -4.12 -0.75
CA GLY A 149 -0.85 -4.43 -1.78
C GLY A 149 -0.92 -5.91 -2.12
N LEU A 150 0.22 -6.58 -2.33
CA LEU A 150 0.24 -8.00 -2.66
C LEU A 150 -0.40 -8.89 -1.59
N VAL A 151 -0.14 -8.58 -0.31
CA VAL A 151 -0.70 -9.37 0.82
C VAL A 151 -2.18 -9.07 1.00
N MET A 152 -2.57 -7.80 0.91
CA MET A 152 -3.93 -7.36 1.22
C MET A 152 -4.91 -7.51 0.05
N ALA A 153 -4.43 -7.65 -1.20
CA ALA A 153 -5.29 -7.64 -2.37
C ALA A 153 -6.27 -8.82 -2.39
N THR A 154 -5.76 -10.04 -2.17
CA THR A 154 -6.60 -11.23 -2.18
C THR A 154 -7.56 -11.23 -0.99
N LEU A 155 -7.05 -10.99 0.22
CA LEU A 155 -7.89 -10.89 1.41
C LEU A 155 -8.99 -9.83 1.25
N GLY A 156 -8.64 -8.67 0.67
CA GLY A 156 -9.59 -7.60 0.44
C GLY A 156 -10.66 -7.93 -0.60
N ALA A 157 -10.29 -8.67 -1.65
CA ALA A 157 -11.23 -9.18 -2.64
C ALA A 157 -12.19 -10.19 -2.01
N GLU A 158 -11.69 -11.15 -1.23
CA GLU A 158 -12.52 -12.15 -0.53
C GLU A 158 -13.49 -11.51 0.47
N LEU A 159 -13.07 -10.45 1.18
CA LEU A 159 -13.97 -9.71 2.07
C LEU A 159 -15.16 -9.09 1.34
N ILE A 160 -14.91 -8.53 0.14
CA ILE A 160 -15.97 -7.93 -0.68
C ILE A 160 -16.85 -9.01 -1.29
N ALA A 161 -16.27 -10.11 -1.77
CA ALA A 161 -17.02 -11.23 -2.32
C ALA A 161 -17.96 -11.84 -1.27
N ALA A 162 -17.46 -12.10 -0.05
CA ALA A 162 -18.27 -12.62 1.04
C ALA A 162 -19.43 -11.67 1.41
N GLU A 163 -19.20 -10.35 1.43
CA GLU A 163 -20.27 -9.38 1.68
C GLU A 163 -21.34 -9.41 0.58
N LEU A 164 -20.93 -9.47 -0.69
CA LEU A 164 -21.84 -9.47 -1.84
C LEU A 164 -22.71 -10.74 -1.91
N GLU A 165 -22.14 -11.89 -1.55
CA GLU A 165 -22.82 -13.19 -1.57
C GLU A 165 -23.56 -13.48 -0.25
N GLY A 166 -23.43 -12.61 0.76
CA GLY A 166 -24.06 -12.81 2.07
C GLY A 166 -23.41 -13.92 2.90
N GLU A 167 -22.15 -14.23 2.64
CA GLU A 167 -21.36 -15.22 3.35
C GLU A 167 -20.78 -14.65 4.67
N PRO A 168 -20.44 -15.51 5.64
CA PRO A 168 -19.69 -15.08 6.82
C PRO A 168 -18.35 -14.46 6.43
N ALA A 169 -18.02 -13.30 7.00
CA ALA A 169 -16.74 -12.65 6.73
C ALA A 169 -15.55 -13.46 7.29
N PRO A 170 -14.42 -13.55 6.55
CA PRO A 170 -13.23 -14.30 6.97
C PRO A 170 -12.38 -13.62 8.07
N LEU A 171 -12.85 -12.50 8.63
CA LEU A 171 -12.14 -11.72 9.64
C LEU A 171 -13.05 -11.37 10.82
N GLU A 172 -12.45 -11.20 11.99
CA GLU A 172 -13.13 -10.70 13.16
C GLU A 172 -13.56 -9.23 12.99
N ARG A 173 -14.53 -8.87 13.83
CA ARG A 173 -15.22 -7.59 13.75
C ARG A 173 -14.29 -6.38 13.84
N GLU A 174 -13.32 -6.41 14.74
CA GLU A 174 -12.41 -5.27 14.94
C GLU A 174 -11.54 -5.02 13.71
N LEU A 175 -11.15 -6.07 12.99
CA LEU A 175 -10.41 -5.96 11.73
C LEU A 175 -11.29 -5.43 10.60
N LEU A 176 -12.54 -5.89 10.50
CA LEU A 176 -13.51 -5.34 9.54
C LEU A 176 -13.72 -3.84 9.76
N ASP A 177 -13.96 -3.42 11.00
CA ASP A 177 -14.14 -2.00 11.33
C ASP A 177 -12.85 -1.18 11.08
N ALA A 178 -11.67 -1.80 11.24
CA ALA A 178 -10.37 -1.20 10.93
C ALA A 178 -10.08 -1.07 9.43
N LEU A 179 -10.71 -1.87 8.58
CA LEU A 179 -10.58 -1.83 7.12
C LEU A 179 -11.72 -1.01 6.48
N ALA A 180 -12.86 -0.89 7.14
CA ALA A 180 -14.05 -0.21 6.62
C ALA A 180 -13.71 1.21 6.09
N PRO A 181 -14.19 1.59 4.89
CA PRO A 181 -13.92 2.91 4.32
C PRO A 181 -14.40 4.06 5.21
N GLY A 182 -15.57 3.89 5.86
CA GLY A 182 -16.16 4.90 6.74
C GLY A 182 -15.40 5.21 8.04
N ARG A 183 -14.34 4.47 8.38
CA ARG A 183 -13.64 4.64 9.66
C ARG A 183 -13.03 6.03 9.86
N PHE A 184 -12.56 6.67 8.78
CA PHE A 184 -11.98 8.01 8.84
C PHE A 184 -13.05 9.05 9.13
N ALA A 185 -14.14 8.99 8.38
CA ALA A 185 -15.33 9.79 8.57
C ALA A 185 -15.88 9.67 10.01
N ARG A 186 -15.95 8.46 10.57
CA ARG A 186 -16.41 8.22 11.94
C ARG A 186 -15.48 8.85 12.96
N ARG A 187 -14.17 8.60 12.84
CA ARG A 187 -13.16 9.18 13.74
C ARG A 187 -13.13 10.71 13.70
N ALA A 188 -13.30 11.32 12.52
CA ALA A 188 -13.38 12.77 12.39
C ALA A 188 -14.63 13.33 13.10
N ARG A 189 -15.79 12.71 12.89
CA ARG A 189 -17.07 13.13 13.49
C ARG A 189 -17.08 12.95 15.02
N LEU A 190 -16.45 11.90 15.55
CA LEU A 190 -16.30 11.69 16.99
C LEU A 190 -15.36 12.68 17.70
N ARG A 191 -14.50 13.39 16.95
CA ARG A 191 -13.62 14.44 17.51
C ARG A 191 -14.24 15.83 17.47
N ALA A 192 -15.30 15.99 16.67
CA ALA A 192 -15.97 17.27 16.44
C ALA A 192 -17.22 17.48 17.32
N GLY A 193 -17.72 16.42 17.96
CA GLY A 193 -18.75 16.48 18.99
C GLY A 193 -18.14 16.30 20.37
#